data_AF-A0A497P190-F1
#
_entry.id   AF-A0A497P190-F1
#
_cell.length_a   1.000
_cell.length_b   1.000
_cell.length_c   1.000
_cell.angle_alpha   90.00
_cell.angle_beta   90.00
_cell.angle_gamma   90.00
#
_symmetry.space_group_name_H-M   'P 1'
#
loop_
_entity.id
_entity.type
_entity.pdbx_description
1 polymer ?
#
loop_
_entity_poly.entity_id
_entity_poly.type
_entity_poly.pdbx_seq_one_letter_code
_entity_poly.pdbx_strand_id
1 'polypeptide(L)'
;MEEVKILFKKMMEDLDGFIETDEVYQEDMKDFNDEIRIQWNICGTLGFQIFKKDHYSYGFGEQIDDWGVHLEINNEFLAGKFLRCEPFEFSYGVRENGFEITHTTGWEVEKKDKGKSDRTKQTEPFLIAQINPKKGFHPFTFSKLPMFREWTKKRTENENEYGAYLPINQSLGTYENQVLPIKIFKHFIDRACNIVVRDCGCRVVNECKDHEESLGCMMMGASTIGMAMPKDNKGRVVTKEEALEHVRLSVENGLVPILGRLTMEAEGYDVQDTEHFLSCCFCCACCCINGKVASNVSVGITTFYQRMEGIKVEVDEDLCTGCEDCMEACIFKGMEMVGDKAKVNQKRCLGCGRCEISCPSEAISITITDPSFVDKMIKKLEAQVDVT
;
A
#
# COMPACT_ATOMS: atom_id res chain seq x y z
N MET A 1 31.71 -4.79 -14.53
CA MET A 1 30.91 -5.87 -15.13
C MET A 1 31.06 -7.23 -14.44
N GLU A 2 32.27 -7.68 -14.09
CA GLU A 2 32.46 -9.03 -13.54
C GLU A 2 31.81 -9.24 -12.17
N GLU A 3 31.88 -8.23 -11.29
CA GLU A 3 31.24 -8.27 -9.97
C GLU A 3 29.71 -8.45 -10.08
N VAL A 4 29.05 -7.66 -10.93
CA VAL A 4 27.60 -7.75 -11.16
C VAL A 4 27.20 -9.13 -11.68
N LYS A 5 28.00 -9.74 -12.55
CA LYS A 5 27.77 -11.12 -13.02
C LYS A 5 27.84 -12.13 -11.88
N ILE A 6 28.82 -12.01 -10.99
CA ILE A 6 28.98 -12.89 -9.83
C ILE A 6 27.79 -12.72 -8.88
N LEU A 7 27.40 -11.47 -8.58
CA LEU A 7 26.27 -11.16 -7.72
C LEU A 7 24.94 -11.65 -8.32
N PHE A 8 24.77 -11.50 -9.63
CA PHE A 8 23.56 -11.97 -10.32
C PHE A 8 23.45 -13.49 -10.26
N LYS A 9 24.56 -14.20 -10.45
CA LYS A 9 24.61 -15.66 -10.28
C LYS A 9 24.24 -16.07 -8.86
N LYS A 10 24.89 -15.43 -7.89
CA LYS A 10 24.63 -15.67 -6.48
C LYS A 10 23.17 -15.44 -6.10
N MET A 11 22.53 -14.37 -6.58
CA MET A 11 21.12 -14.09 -6.31
C MET A 11 20.21 -15.25 -6.77
N MET A 12 20.47 -15.84 -7.94
CA MET A 12 19.65 -16.96 -8.42
C MET A 12 19.91 -18.26 -7.64
N GLU A 13 21.17 -18.55 -7.33
CA GLU A 13 21.59 -19.73 -6.56
C GLU A 13 21.05 -19.70 -5.13
N ASP A 14 21.12 -18.54 -4.46
CA ASP A 14 20.64 -18.36 -3.09
C ASP A 14 19.12 -18.63 -2.95
N LEU A 15 18.35 -18.47 -4.04
CA LEU A 15 16.91 -18.71 -4.04
C LEU A 15 16.52 -20.20 -4.16
N ASP A 16 17.40 -21.05 -4.69
CA ASP A 16 17.13 -22.46 -4.99
C ASP A 16 16.83 -23.30 -3.74
N GLY A 17 17.49 -23.00 -2.62
CA GLY A 17 17.19 -23.62 -1.32
C GLY A 17 16.22 -22.84 -0.43
N PHE A 18 15.96 -21.57 -0.75
CA PHE A 18 15.16 -20.68 0.11
C PHE A 18 13.66 -20.92 -0.04
N ILE A 19 13.20 -21.20 -1.27
CA ILE A 19 11.78 -21.23 -1.65
C ILE A 19 11.00 -22.35 -0.96
N GLU A 20 11.60 -23.51 -0.71
CA GLU A 20 10.92 -24.63 -0.03
C GLU A 20 10.56 -24.31 1.43
N THR A 21 11.27 -23.36 2.04
CA THR A 21 11.08 -22.98 3.45
C THR A 21 10.35 -21.66 3.66
N ASP A 22 10.03 -20.95 2.57
CA ASP A 22 9.44 -19.63 2.63
C ASP A 22 7.90 -19.71 2.65
N GLU A 23 7.31 -19.63 3.84
CA GLU A 23 5.85 -19.64 4.03
C GLU A 23 5.14 -18.43 3.38
N VAL A 24 5.84 -17.34 3.10
CA VAL A 24 5.29 -16.16 2.41
C VAL A 24 5.23 -16.44 0.92
N TYR A 25 6.25 -17.08 0.36
CA TYR A 25 6.31 -17.46 -1.05
C TYR A 25 5.10 -18.28 -1.47
N GLN A 26 4.74 -19.30 -0.69
CA GLN A 26 3.61 -20.18 -1.00
C GLN A 26 2.27 -19.43 -1.11
N GLU A 27 2.07 -18.43 -0.26
CA GLU A 27 0.87 -17.61 -0.29
C GLU A 27 0.89 -16.63 -1.47
N ASP A 28 2.04 -16.01 -1.71
CA ASP A 28 2.24 -15.04 -2.78
C ASP A 28 2.12 -15.67 -4.18
N MET A 29 2.55 -16.92 -4.36
CA MET A 29 2.50 -17.62 -5.65
C MET A 29 1.08 -17.94 -6.14
N LYS A 30 0.09 -18.03 -5.23
CA LYS A 30 -1.32 -18.23 -5.59
C LYS A 30 -1.82 -17.14 -6.55
N ASP A 31 -1.31 -15.91 -6.41
CA ASP A 31 -1.71 -14.78 -7.27
C ASP A 31 -1.06 -14.83 -8.67
N PHE A 32 -0.12 -15.75 -8.91
CA PHE A 32 0.52 -15.95 -10.22
C PHE A 32 -0.03 -17.16 -10.97
N ASN A 33 -1.21 -17.68 -10.59
CA ASN A 33 -1.70 -18.98 -11.09
C ASN A 33 -0.62 -20.07 -10.94
N ASP A 34 0.12 -20.02 -9.84
CA ASP A 34 1.19 -20.95 -9.48
C ASP A 34 2.42 -20.98 -10.40
N GLU A 35 2.57 -20.05 -11.37
CA GLU A 35 3.76 -19.96 -12.21
C GLU A 35 4.08 -18.53 -12.72
N ILE A 36 5.30 -18.06 -12.47
CA ILE A 36 5.86 -16.85 -13.10
C ILE A 36 7.25 -17.12 -13.69
N ARG A 37 7.43 -16.70 -14.94
CA ARG A 37 8.67 -16.80 -15.71
C ARG A 37 9.26 -15.43 -15.94
N ILE A 38 10.51 -15.26 -15.54
CA ILE A 38 11.23 -14.00 -15.63
C ILE A 38 12.43 -14.17 -16.55
N GLN A 39 12.48 -13.38 -17.61
CA GLN A 39 13.67 -13.15 -18.39
C GLN A 39 14.44 -11.97 -17.77
N TRP A 40 15.75 -12.11 -17.62
CA TRP A 40 16.64 -11.07 -17.13
C TRP A 40 17.64 -10.65 -18.20
N ASN A 41 17.98 -9.37 -18.18
CA ASN A 41 19.17 -8.80 -18.79
C ASN A 41 19.78 -7.79 -17.80
N ILE A 42 20.83 -8.19 -17.11
CA ILE A 42 21.56 -7.32 -16.17
C ILE A 42 22.93 -7.00 -16.76
N CYS A 43 23.11 -5.75 -17.19
CA CYS A 43 24.32 -5.22 -17.80
C CYS A 43 24.84 -6.12 -18.94
N GLY A 44 23.94 -6.57 -19.82
CA GLY A 44 24.24 -7.46 -20.96
C GLY A 44 24.38 -8.94 -20.59
N THR A 45 24.14 -9.31 -19.33
CA THR A 45 24.17 -10.70 -18.86
C THR A 45 22.76 -11.26 -18.84
N LEU A 46 22.49 -12.23 -19.69
CA LEU A 46 21.20 -12.92 -19.75
C LEU A 46 21.09 -13.98 -18.66
N GLY A 47 19.87 -14.17 -18.20
CA GLY A 47 19.48 -15.32 -17.39
C GLY A 47 17.96 -15.39 -17.26
N PHE A 48 17.45 -16.48 -16.71
CA PHE A 48 16.02 -16.63 -16.47
C PHE A 48 15.78 -17.24 -15.09
N GLN A 49 14.59 -16.98 -14.56
CA GLN A 49 14.06 -17.63 -13.37
C GLN A 49 12.63 -18.07 -13.64
N ILE A 50 12.29 -19.28 -13.21
CA ILE A 50 10.95 -19.84 -13.25
C ILE A 50 10.57 -20.16 -11.82
N PHE A 51 9.60 -19.41 -11.31
CA PHE A 51 9.02 -19.63 -10.01
C PHE A 51 7.70 -20.37 -10.20
N LYS A 52 7.57 -21.50 -9.53
CA LYS A 52 6.34 -22.27 -9.42
C LYS A 52 6.02 -22.48 -7.94
N LYS A 53 4.77 -22.77 -7.62
CA LYS A 53 4.33 -23.03 -6.24
C LYS A 53 5.28 -23.96 -5.46
N ASP A 54 5.66 -25.11 -6.03
CA ASP A 54 6.50 -26.10 -5.34
C ASP A 54 7.88 -26.28 -5.98
N HIS A 55 8.28 -25.40 -6.90
CA HIS A 55 9.51 -25.60 -7.66
C HIS A 55 10.08 -24.26 -8.13
N TYR A 56 11.40 -24.15 -8.10
CA TYR A 56 12.14 -23.05 -8.68
C TYR A 56 13.23 -23.58 -9.58
N SER A 57 13.46 -22.90 -10.70
CA SER A 57 14.56 -23.19 -11.61
C SER A 57 15.08 -21.91 -12.24
N TYR A 58 16.33 -21.94 -12.67
CA TYR A 58 17.01 -20.80 -13.25
C TYR A 58 18.07 -21.25 -14.26
N GLY A 59 18.54 -20.30 -15.07
CA GLY A 59 19.63 -20.52 -16.03
C GLY A 59 20.32 -19.23 -16.43
N PHE A 60 21.51 -19.35 -17.03
CA PHE A 60 22.35 -18.21 -17.41
C PHE A 60 22.76 -18.27 -18.88
N GLY A 61 22.83 -17.10 -19.51
CA GLY A 61 23.19 -16.98 -20.93
C GLY A 61 22.11 -17.46 -21.89
N GLU A 62 20.96 -17.89 -21.38
CA GLU A 62 19.84 -18.39 -22.15
C GLU A 62 18.70 -17.36 -22.21
N GLN A 63 17.96 -17.42 -23.31
CA GLN A 63 16.72 -16.66 -23.49
C GLN A 63 15.57 -17.65 -23.55
N ILE A 64 14.50 -17.36 -22.81
CA ILE A 64 13.23 -18.09 -22.88
C ILE A 64 12.23 -17.30 -23.72
N ASP A 65 11.36 -17.97 -24.46
CA ASP A 65 10.37 -17.30 -25.33
C ASP A 65 9.03 -17.04 -24.63
N ASP A 66 8.62 -17.90 -23.68
CA ASP A 66 7.36 -17.77 -22.92
C ASP A 66 7.59 -17.09 -21.56
N TRP A 67 8.29 -15.95 -21.53
CA TRP A 67 8.39 -15.16 -20.29
C TRP A 67 7.07 -14.44 -19.99
N GLY A 68 6.77 -14.32 -18.69
CA GLY A 68 5.72 -13.43 -18.19
C GLY A 68 6.23 -12.00 -18.02
N VAL A 69 7.51 -11.87 -17.65
CA VAL A 69 8.18 -10.58 -17.46
C VAL A 69 9.59 -10.62 -18.04
N HIS A 70 10.01 -9.54 -18.68
CA HIS A 70 11.41 -9.27 -19.01
C HIS A 70 11.91 -8.06 -18.23
N LEU A 71 12.98 -8.24 -17.44
CA LEU A 71 13.58 -7.23 -16.59
C LEU A 71 14.97 -6.85 -17.11
N GLU A 72 15.19 -5.55 -17.29
CA GLU A 72 16.43 -4.98 -17.81
C GLU A 72 17.02 -3.95 -16.85
N ILE A 73 18.29 -4.12 -16.49
CA ILE A 73 19.07 -3.18 -15.68
C ILE A 73 20.38 -2.90 -16.41
N ASN A 74 20.58 -1.65 -16.84
CA ASN A 74 21.78 -1.25 -17.59
C ASN A 74 22.81 -0.49 -16.75
N ASN A 75 22.39 0.11 -15.63
CA ASN A 75 23.27 0.85 -14.74
C ASN A 75 24.02 -0.11 -13.80
N GLU A 76 25.32 -0.29 -14.02
CA GLU A 76 26.14 -1.24 -13.25
C GLU A 76 26.18 -0.95 -11.75
N PHE A 77 26.24 0.34 -11.38
CA PHE A 77 26.26 0.75 -9.97
C PHE A 77 24.96 0.39 -9.26
N LEU A 78 23.82 0.73 -9.88
CA LEU A 78 22.50 0.42 -9.32
C LEU A 78 22.19 -1.07 -9.35
N ALA A 79 22.66 -1.81 -10.36
CA ALA A 79 22.60 -3.27 -10.40
C ALA A 79 23.33 -3.88 -9.19
N GLY A 80 24.54 -3.43 -8.90
CA GLY A 80 25.31 -3.88 -7.74
C GLY A 80 24.58 -3.62 -6.42
N LYS A 81 24.00 -2.43 -6.24
CA LYS A 81 23.19 -2.10 -5.06
C LYS A 81 21.99 -3.03 -4.92
N PHE A 82 21.21 -3.19 -5.98
CA PHE A 82 20.03 -4.06 -5.99
C PHE A 82 20.38 -5.51 -5.64
N LEU A 83 21.43 -6.07 -6.27
CA LEU A 83 21.84 -7.46 -6.04
C LEU A 83 22.43 -7.70 -4.64
N ARG A 84 22.92 -6.66 -3.96
CA ARG A 84 23.33 -6.70 -2.55
C ARG A 84 22.19 -6.38 -1.58
N CYS A 85 20.98 -6.12 -2.09
CA CYS A 85 19.84 -5.61 -1.33
C CYS A 85 20.19 -4.35 -0.54
N GLU A 86 20.95 -3.43 -1.13
CA GLU A 86 21.22 -2.09 -0.60
C GLU A 86 20.08 -1.14 -1.01
N PRO A 87 19.41 -0.46 -0.07
CA PRO A 87 18.30 0.44 -0.39
C PRO A 87 18.79 1.72 -1.07
N PHE A 88 17.95 2.27 -1.94
CA PHE A 88 18.13 3.59 -2.54
C PHE A 88 16.77 4.19 -2.90
N GLU A 89 16.69 5.52 -2.95
CA GLU A 89 15.46 6.21 -3.35
C GLU A 89 15.13 5.96 -4.82
N PHE A 90 13.85 5.73 -5.11
CA PHE A 90 13.40 5.53 -6.46
C PHE A 90 12.04 6.18 -6.73
N SER A 91 11.73 6.33 -8.01
CA SER A 91 10.42 6.71 -8.51
C SER A 91 9.92 5.68 -9.52
N TYR A 92 8.61 5.61 -9.69
CA TYR A 92 7.94 4.64 -10.53
C TYR A 92 7.24 5.34 -11.70
N GLY A 93 7.39 4.81 -12.92
CA GLY A 93 6.74 5.30 -14.13
C GLY A 93 6.04 4.18 -14.91
N VAL A 94 4.84 4.43 -15.40
CA VAL A 94 4.05 3.46 -16.21
C VAL A 94 4.50 3.51 -17.67
N ARG A 95 4.57 2.35 -18.33
CA ARG A 95 4.88 2.20 -19.77
C ARG A 95 3.79 1.40 -20.50
N GLU A 96 3.74 1.51 -21.83
CA GLU A 96 2.70 0.93 -22.69
C GLU A 96 2.52 -0.60 -22.56
N ASN A 97 3.49 -1.35 -22.03
CA ASN A 97 3.36 -2.76 -21.67
C ASN A 97 4.31 -3.11 -20.52
N GLY A 98 4.34 -2.27 -19.48
CA GLY A 98 5.29 -2.46 -18.39
C GLY A 98 5.49 -1.23 -17.55
N PHE A 99 6.68 -1.09 -16.97
CA PHE A 99 7.02 0.05 -16.14
C PHE A 99 8.51 0.29 -16.10
N GLU A 100 8.89 1.44 -15.56
CA GLU A 100 10.25 1.77 -15.23
C GLU A 100 10.37 2.20 -13.77
N ILE A 101 11.52 1.86 -13.19
CA ILE A 101 11.97 2.36 -11.89
C ILE A 101 13.18 3.24 -12.17
N THR A 102 13.19 4.43 -11.61
CA THR A 102 14.28 5.40 -11.71
C THR A 102 14.85 5.68 -10.33
N HIS A 103 16.17 5.84 -10.20
CA HIS A 103 16.82 6.25 -8.97
C HIS A 103 16.72 7.77 -8.80
N THR A 104 16.25 8.25 -7.65
CA THR A 104 16.23 9.68 -7.35
C THR A 104 17.64 10.13 -6.97
N THR A 105 18.21 11.06 -7.73
CA THR A 105 19.57 11.60 -7.50
C THR A 105 19.56 12.92 -6.74
N GLY A 106 18.42 13.61 -6.69
CA GLY A 106 18.26 14.84 -5.94
C GLY A 106 17.01 15.62 -6.31
N TRP A 107 16.92 16.84 -5.76
CA TRP A 107 15.85 17.80 -6.01
C TRP A 107 16.44 19.14 -6.43
N GLU A 108 15.94 19.69 -7.52
CA GLU A 108 16.21 21.06 -7.95
C GLU A 108 15.11 21.98 -7.45
N VAL A 109 15.47 23.03 -6.71
CA VAL A 109 14.51 23.96 -6.09
C VAL A 109 14.62 25.31 -6.77
N GLU A 110 13.64 25.67 -7.58
CA GLU A 110 13.53 26.98 -8.21
C GLU A 110 12.69 27.90 -7.33
N LYS A 111 13.31 28.94 -6.77
CA LYS A 111 12.59 29.93 -5.95
C LYS A 111 11.81 30.88 -6.85
N LYS A 112 10.51 30.97 -6.63
CA LYS A 112 9.61 31.94 -7.26
C LYS A 112 9.35 33.14 -6.35
N ASP A 113 8.84 34.22 -6.96
CA ASP A 113 8.39 35.39 -6.22
C ASP A 113 7.31 35.05 -5.18
N LYS A 114 7.30 35.82 -4.09
CA LYS A 114 6.37 35.71 -2.95
C LYS A 114 6.52 34.43 -2.10
N GLY A 115 7.72 33.86 -2.04
CA GLY A 115 8.03 32.75 -1.12
C GLY A 115 7.48 31.40 -1.58
N LYS A 116 7.12 31.26 -2.85
CA LYS A 116 6.81 29.97 -3.47
C LYS A 116 8.09 29.36 -4.04
N SER A 117 8.20 28.04 -4.06
CA SER A 117 9.27 27.33 -4.76
C SER A 117 8.68 26.20 -5.59
N ASP A 118 9.21 26.00 -6.79
CA ASP A 118 8.96 24.79 -7.56
C ASP A 118 10.09 23.79 -7.29
N ARG A 119 9.74 22.54 -7.01
CA ARG A 119 10.71 21.46 -6.83
C ARG A 119 10.64 20.50 -8.01
N THR A 120 11.75 20.30 -8.70
CA THR A 120 11.88 19.32 -9.79
C THR A 120 12.72 18.14 -9.31
N LYS A 121 12.19 16.92 -9.46
CA LYS A 121 12.89 15.70 -9.08
C LYS A 121 13.89 15.31 -10.16
N GLN A 122 15.14 15.06 -9.78
CA GLN A 122 16.17 14.56 -10.68
C GLN A 122 16.29 13.04 -10.54
N THR A 123 16.30 12.32 -11.66
CA THR A 123 16.25 10.86 -11.67
C THR A 123 17.13 10.23 -12.74
N GLU A 124 17.65 9.04 -12.48
CA GLU A 124 18.39 8.21 -13.43
C GLU A 124 17.70 6.85 -13.65
N PRO A 125 17.73 6.26 -14.86
CA PRO A 125 17.12 4.94 -15.10
C PRO A 125 17.79 3.83 -14.28
N PHE A 126 16.97 3.02 -13.59
CA PHE A 126 17.43 1.83 -12.85
C PHE A 126 16.98 0.55 -13.55
N LEU A 127 15.68 0.30 -13.57
CA LEU A 127 15.09 -0.96 -14.01
C LEU A 127 13.96 -0.70 -14.99
N ILE A 128 13.95 -1.41 -16.10
CA ILE A 128 12.85 -1.43 -17.06
C ILE A 128 12.22 -2.82 -17.00
N ALA A 129 10.91 -2.87 -16.80
CA ALA A 129 10.13 -4.10 -16.83
C ALA A 129 9.20 -4.09 -18.03
N GLN A 130 9.25 -5.14 -18.84
CA GLN A 130 8.27 -5.43 -19.88
C GLN A 130 7.39 -6.59 -19.41
N ILE A 131 6.08 -6.41 -19.49
CA ILE A 131 5.09 -7.37 -19.04
C ILE A 131 4.43 -7.98 -20.27
N ASN A 132 4.35 -9.31 -20.32
CA ASN A 132 3.63 -10.01 -21.36
C ASN A 132 2.12 -9.78 -21.17
N PRO A 133 1.42 -9.09 -22.09
CA PRO A 133 0.02 -8.73 -21.91
C PRO A 133 -0.90 -9.95 -21.76
N LYS A 134 -0.52 -11.10 -22.32
CA LYS A 134 -1.28 -12.35 -22.24
C LYS A 134 -1.26 -12.99 -20.85
N LYS A 135 -0.34 -12.58 -19.98
CA LYS A 135 -0.14 -13.20 -18.66
C LYS A 135 -0.64 -12.32 -17.51
N GLY A 136 -0.99 -11.05 -17.77
CA GLY A 136 -1.68 -10.14 -16.82
C GLY A 136 -0.94 -9.93 -15.48
N PHE A 137 -0.05 -8.94 -15.40
CA PHE A 137 0.69 -8.62 -14.18
C PHE A 137 0.47 -7.18 -13.72
N HIS A 138 0.29 -7.01 -12.40
CA HIS A 138 0.29 -5.68 -11.77
C HIS A 138 1.70 -5.35 -11.25
N PRO A 139 2.26 -4.15 -11.46
CA PRO A 139 3.61 -3.76 -11.01
C PRO A 139 3.92 -4.02 -9.51
N PHE A 140 2.94 -3.87 -8.62
CA PHE A 140 3.13 -4.21 -7.21
C PHE A 140 3.33 -5.71 -6.92
N THR A 141 2.93 -6.62 -7.83
CA THR A 141 3.16 -8.06 -7.65
C THR A 141 4.62 -8.43 -7.70
N PHE A 142 5.52 -7.59 -8.24
CA PHE A 142 6.95 -7.89 -8.21
C PHE A 142 7.48 -8.04 -6.79
N SER A 143 6.91 -7.32 -5.83
CA SER A 143 7.26 -7.44 -4.42
C SER A 143 6.99 -8.83 -3.83
N LYS A 144 6.22 -9.70 -4.52
CA LYS A 144 5.96 -11.11 -4.17
C LYS A 144 7.12 -12.03 -4.51
N LEU A 145 7.99 -11.62 -5.42
CA LEU A 145 9.19 -12.36 -5.73
C LEU A 145 10.20 -12.15 -4.60
N PRO A 146 10.86 -13.21 -4.10
CA PRO A 146 11.70 -13.12 -2.92
C PRO A 146 12.76 -12.00 -2.96
N MET A 147 13.44 -11.78 -4.09
CA MET A 147 14.49 -10.75 -4.20
C MET A 147 13.93 -9.34 -4.05
N PHE A 148 12.79 -9.06 -4.67
CA PHE A 148 12.13 -7.75 -4.58
C PHE A 148 11.46 -7.55 -3.22
N ARG A 149 10.97 -8.63 -2.61
CA ARG A 149 10.39 -8.59 -1.26
C ARG A 149 11.41 -8.12 -0.23
N GLU A 150 12.58 -8.76 -0.20
CA GLU A 150 13.65 -8.41 0.74
C GLU A 150 14.21 -7.01 0.49
N TRP A 151 14.34 -6.62 -0.78
CA TRP A 151 14.72 -5.25 -1.13
C TRP A 151 13.67 -4.22 -0.66
N THR A 152 12.38 -4.52 -0.82
CA THR A 152 11.29 -3.64 -0.37
C THR A 152 11.24 -3.53 1.15
N LYS A 153 11.39 -4.65 1.89
CA LYS A 153 11.43 -4.67 3.36
C LYS A 153 12.54 -3.78 3.91
N LYS A 154 13.78 -3.97 3.44
CA LYS A 154 14.94 -3.17 3.90
C LYS A 154 14.79 -1.68 3.64
N ARG A 155 14.03 -1.31 2.59
CA ARG A 155 13.71 0.09 2.31
C ARG A 155 12.76 0.67 3.36
N THR A 156 11.72 -0.08 3.71
CA THR A 156 10.68 0.34 4.67
C THR A 156 11.09 0.24 6.14
N GLU A 157 12.12 -0.55 6.48
CA GLU A 157 12.56 -0.78 7.87
C GLU A 157 13.06 0.48 8.60
N ASN A 158 13.51 1.50 7.87
CA ASN A 158 14.04 2.75 8.44
C ASN A 158 13.07 3.95 8.33
N GLU A 159 11.88 3.76 7.77
CA GLU A 159 10.89 4.81 7.62
C GLU A 159 10.07 4.89 8.92
N ASN A 160 10.11 6.05 9.60
CA ASN A 160 9.32 6.34 10.81
C ASN A 160 7.85 6.59 10.44
N GLU A 161 7.24 5.59 9.78
CA GLU A 161 5.96 5.66 9.14
C GLU A 161 4.98 4.69 9.79
N TYR A 162 3.75 5.15 9.94
CA TYR A 162 2.67 4.34 10.47
C TYR A 162 1.35 4.89 9.98
N GLY A 163 0.54 4.01 9.43
CA GLY A 163 -0.88 4.22 9.37
C GLY A 163 -1.65 2.94 9.60
N ALA A 164 -2.94 3.08 9.84
CA ALA A 164 -3.84 1.96 10.03
C ALA A 164 -5.17 2.18 9.33
N TYR A 165 -5.75 1.06 8.88
CA TYR A 165 -7.13 1.01 8.47
C TYR A 165 -8.01 1.02 9.72
N LEU A 166 -9.01 1.90 9.73
CA LEU A 166 -9.98 1.98 10.81
C LEU A 166 -11.26 1.24 10.40
N PRO A 167 -11.78 0.33 11.23
CA PRO A 167 -13.02 -0.37 10.94
C PRO A 167 -14.21 0.61 10.90
N ILE A 168 -14.97 0.58 9.81
CA ILE A 168 -16.09 1.51 9.58
C ILE A 168 -17.23 1.38 10.58
N ASN A 169 -17.46 0.19 11.13
CA ASN A 169 -18.63 -0.09 11.95
C ASN A 169 -18.31 -0.57 13.37
N GLN A 170 -17.04 -0.49 13.80
CA GLN A 170 -16.69 -0.98 15.12
C GLN A 170 -17.25 -0.04 16.20
N SER A 171 -18.34 -0.50 16.83
CA SER A 171 -18.79 0.05 18.10
C SER A 171 -17.78 -0.30 19.20
N LEU A 172 -17.49 0.66 20.07
CA LEU A 172 -16.73 0.44 21.30
C LEU A 172 -17.62 -0.06 22.46
N GLY A 173 -18.87 -0.44 22.18
CA GLY A 173 -19.82 -0.89 23.19
C GLY A 173 -20.14 0.22 24.19
N THR A 174 -20.05 -0.07 25.49
CA THR A 174 -20.25 0.90 26.58
C THR A 174 -19.05 1.81 26.84
N TYR A 175 -17.93 1.56 26.17
CA TYR A 175 -16.73 2.39 26.30
C TYR A 175 -16.93 3.70 25.54
N GLU A 176 -17.20 4.76 26.31
CA GLU A 176 -17.39 6.16 25.86
C GLU A 176 -18.52 6.42 24.85
N ASN A 177 -19.34 5.41 24.49
CA ASN A 177 -20.50 5.52 23.59
C ASN A 177 -20.19 6.14 22.21
N GLN A 178 -19.02 5.82 21.63
CA GLN A 178 -18.64 6.27 20.29
C GLN A 178 -18.24 5.11 19.39
N VAL A 179 -18.36 5.31 18.07
CA VAL A 179 -17.75 4.40 17.08
C VAL A 179 -16.26 4.71 16.96
N LEU A 180 -15.46 3.65 16.77
CA LEU A 180 -14.00 3.69 16.85
C LEU A 180 -13.36 4.77 15.97
N PRO A 181 -13.72 4.92 14.67
CA PRO A 181 -13.11 5.96 13.83
C PRO A 181 -13.32 7.37 14.40
N ILE A 182 -14.55 7.70 14.83
CA ILE A 182 -14.90 9.03 15.31
C ILE A 182 -14.08 9.41 16.55
N LYS A 183 -13.88 8.47 17.50
CA LYS A 183 -13.05 8.70 18.68
C LYS A 183 -11.61 9.06 18.30
N ILE A 184 -11.00 8.28 17.41
CA ILE A 184 -9.60 8.49 16.99
C ILE A 184 -9.46 9.80 16.22
N PHE A 185 -10.33 10.07 15.24
CA PHE A 185 -10.29 11.31 14.47
C PHE A 185 -10.50 12.53 15.36
N LYS A 186 -11.44 12.49 16.30
CA LYS A 186 -11.71 13.59 17.21
C LYS A 186 -10.47 13.98 18.02
N HIS A 187 -9.68 13.01 18.50
CA HIS A 187 -8.43 13.29 19.21
C HIS A 187 -7.48 14.18 18.40
N PHE A 188 -7.27 13.87 17.12
CA PHE A 188 -6.35 14.63 16.27
C PHE A 188 -6.97 15.94 15.76
N ILE A 189 -8.25 15.93 15.38
CA ILE A 189 -8.97 17.12 14.90
C ILE A 189 -9.02 18.20 16.00
N ASP A 190 -9.30 17.83 17.25
CA ASP A 190 -9.37 18.78 18.37
C ASP A 190 -8.03 19.47 18.63
N ARG A 191 -6.92 18.83 18.25
CA ARG A 191 -5.55 19.34 18.44
C ARG A 191 -4.98 20.01 17.20
N ALA A 192 -5.52 19.73 16.03
CA ALA A 192 -4.99 20.22 14.77
C ALA A 192 -4.99 21.76 14.70
N CYS A 193 -3.86 22.37 14.35
CA CYS A 193 -3.75 23.81 14.11
C CYS A 193 -4.29 24.24 12.75
N ASN A 194 -4.24 23.35 11.77
CA ASN A 194 -4.78 23.55 10.44
C ASN A 194 -5.30 22.21 9.90
N ILE A 195 -6.42 22.26 9.20
CA ILE A 195 -7.07 21.08 8.61
C ILE A 195 -7.45 21.41 7.18
N VAL A 196 -7.01 20.58 6.24
CA VAL A 196 -7.35 20.70 4.82
C VAL A 196 -8.10 19.46 4.38
N VAL A 197 -9.23 19.66 3.72
CA VAL A 197 -9.96 18.60 3.01
C VAL A 197 -9.82 18.81 1.50
N ARG A 198 -9.63 17.72 0.77
CA ARG A 198 -9.50 17.70 -0.69
C ARG A 198 -10.44 16.68 -1.31
N ASP A 199 -10.75 16.88 -2.59
CA ASP A 199 -11.47 15.87 -3.36
C ASP A 199 -10.62 14.60 -3.48
N CYS A 200 -11.28 13.44 -3.52
CA CYS A 200 -10.61 12.15 -3.66
C CYS A 200 -10.03 12.01 -5.07
N GLY A 201 -8.71 12.20 -5.21
CA GLY A 201 -8.03 12.07 -6.51
C GLY A 201 -8.28 10.72 -7.19
N CYS A 202 -8.39 9.64 -6.41
CA CYS A 202 -8.74 8.32 -6.93
C CYS A 202 -10.14 8.29 -7.57
N ARG A 203 -11.15 8.94 -6.96
CA ARG A 203 -12.51 8.98 -7.52
C ARG A 203 -12.59 9.86 -8.76
N VAL A 204 -11.91 11.01 -8.74
CA VAL A 204 -11.83 11.92 -9.88
C VAL A 204 -11.22 11.20 -11.09
N VAL A 205 -10.06 10.58 -10.92
CA VAL A 205 -9.35 9.88 -12.00
C VAL A 205 -10.15 8.69 -12.57
N ASN A 206 -10.93 8.00 -11.73
CA ASN A 206 -11.74 6.85 -12.15
C ASN A 206 -13.21 7.21 -12.44
N GLU A 207 -13.56 8.51 -12.47
CA GLU A 207 -14.92 9.02 -12.69
C GLU A 207 -16.01 8.30 -11.85
N CYS A 208 -15.73 8.12 -10.56
CA CYS A 208 -16.53 7.30 -9.65
C CYS A 208 -18.04 7.62 -9.70
N LYS A 209 -18.88 6.58 -9.76
CA LYS A 209 -20.35 6.71 -9.79
C LYS A 209 -21.00 6.40 -8.44
N ASP A 210 -20.29 5.69 -7.57
CA ASP A 210 -20.86 5.15 -6.32
C ASP A 210 -20.67 6.09 -5.12
N HIS A 211 -19.69 6.99 -5.19
CA HIS A 211 -19.31 7.84 -4.08
C HIS A 211 -18.93 9.25 -4.54
N GLU A 212 -19.29 10.26 -3.75
CA GLU A 212 -18.96 11.66 -4.06
C GLU A 212 -17.45 11.92 -4.01
N GLU A 213 -16.95 12.72 -4.95
CA GLU A 213 -15.54 13.13 -4.99
C GLU A 213 -15.16 13.99 -3.78
N SER A 214 -16.11 14.78 -3.25
CA SER A 214 -15.96 15.70 -2.13
C SER A 214 -15.61 15.02 -0.80
N LEU A 215 -16.01 13.76 -0.62
CA LEU A 215 -15.67 12.91 0.54
C LEU A 215 -14.25 12.35 0.43
N GLY A 216 -13.28 13.21 0.13
CA GLY A 216 -11.89 12.86 -0.14
C GLY A 216 -10.96 13.07 1.05
N CYS A 217 -9.66 13.16 0.76
CA CYS A 217 -8.61 13.11 1.77
C CYS A 217 -8.67 14.30 2.73
N MET A 218 -8.24 14.06 3.97
CA MET A 218 -8.12 15.07 5.02
C MET A 218 -6.68 15.07 5.54
N MET A 219 -6.07 16.25 5.63
CA MET A 219 -4.71 16.43 6.12
C MET A 219 -4.71 17.40 7.29
N MET A 220 -3.91 17.12 8.31
CA MET A 220 -3.88 17.86 9.57
C MET A 220 -2.44 18.16 9.99
N GLY A 221 -2.24 19.32 10.61
CA GLY A 221 -0.97 19.74 11.20
C GLY A 221 -0.31 20.93 10.51
N ALA A 222 0.72 21.48 11.15
CA ALA A 222 1.36 22.72 10.70
C ALA A 222 1.96 22.63 9.29
N SER A 223 2.43 21.46 8.86
CA SER A 223 2.97 21.27 7.50
C SER A 223 1.91 21.47 6.41
N THR A 224 0.62 21.42 6.75
CA THR A 224 -0.46 21.69 5.79
C THR A 224 -0.63 23.19 5.50
N ILE A 225 -0.01 24.07 6.29
CA ILE A 225 -0.03 25.52 6.10
C ILE A 225 0.83 25.85 4.87
N GLY A 226 0.18 26.26 3.78
CA GLY A 226 0.86 26.57 2.52
C GLY A 226 0.86 25.44 1.50
N MET A 227 0.22 24.30 1.81
CA MET A 227 0.03 23.21 0.85
C MET A 227 -0.64 23.74 -0.43
N ALA A 228 -0.10 23.36 -1.59
CA ALA A 228 -0.63 23.80 -2.86
C ALA A 228 -2.04 23.23 -3.09
N MET A 229 -2.93 24.07 -3.61
CA MET A 229 -4.28 23.65 -4.05
C MET A 229 -4.33 23.62 -5.58
N PRO A 230 -4.03 22.46 -6.21
CA PRO A 230 -4.24 22.23 -7.62
C PRO A 230 -5.61 22.71 -8.09
N LYS A 231 -5.68 23.36 -9.26
CA LYS A 231 -6.94 23.89 -9.81
C LYS A 231 -7.97 22.79 -10.09
N ASP A 232 -7.50 21.59 -10.34
CA ASP A 232 -8.33 20.45 -10.77
C ASP A 232 -8.81 19.57 -9.60
N ASN A 233 -8.40 19.89 -8.35
CA ASN A 233 -8.85 19.19 -7.15
C ASN A 233 -9.14 20.21 -6.05
N LYS A 234 -10.43 20.34 -5.68
CA LYS A 234 -10.95 21.43 -4.83
C LYS A 234 -10.54 21.23 -3.37
N GLY A 235 -9.33 21.65 -3.04
CA GLY A 235 -8.87 21.73 -1.65
C GLY A 235 -9.45 22.93 -0.91
N ARG A 236 -9.84 22.73 0.35
CA ARG A 236 -10.32 23.79 1.24
C ARG A 236 -9.81 23.58 2.67
N VAL A 237 -9.52 24.69 3.36
CA VAL A 237 -9.31 24.68 4.81
C VAL A 237 -10.69 24.58 5.47
N VAL A 238 -10.82 23.73 6.48
CA VAL A 238 -12.09 23.47 7.18
C VAL A 238 -11.97 23.74 8.68
N THR A 239 -13.10 24.01 9.33
CA THR A 239 -13.15 24.05 10.80
C THR A 239 -13.08 22.64 11.39
N LYS A 240 -12.89 22.55 12.71
CA LYS A 240 -12.89 21.27 13.43
C LYS A 240 -14.25 20.57 13.36
N GLU A 241 -15.33 21.33 13.40
CA GLU A 241 -16.70 20.83 13.26
C GLU A 241 -16.94 20.28 11.85
N GLU A 242 -16.53 21.02 10.82
CA GLU A 242 -16.61 20.57 9.43
C GLU A 242 -15.77 19.31 9.17
N ALA A 243 -14.58 19.22 9.78
CA ALA A 243 -13.72 18.04 9.69
C ALA A 243 -14.35 16.81 10.35
N LEU A 244 -14.94 16.95 11.54
CA LEU A 244 -15.64 15.86 12.22
C LEU A 244 -16.86 15.40 11.42
N GLU A 245 -17.61 16.34 10.84
CA GLU A 245 -18.76 16.02 9.99
C GLU A 245 -18.32 15.28 8.72
N HIS A 246 -17.19 15.67 8.12
CA HIS A 246 -16.60 14.97 6.97
C HIS A 246 -16.25 13.51 7.28
N VAL A 247 -15.69 13.24 8.47
CA VAL A 247 -15.42 11.86 8.94
C VAL A 247 -16.74 11.10 9.09
N ARG A 248 -17.74 11.69 9.74
CA ARG A 248 -19.06 11.06 9.97
C ARG A 248 -19.71 10.66 8.65
N LEU A 249 -19.84 11.60 7.71
CA LEU A 249 -20.42 11.36 6.39
C LEU A 249 -19.64 10.30 5.62
N SER A 250 -18.32 10.30 5.70
CA SER A 250 -17.49 9.31 5.02
C SER A 250 -17.73 7.89 5.53
N VAL A 251 -17.76 7.72 6.85
CA VAL A 251 -18.01 6.41 7.49
C VAL A 251 -19.44 5.93 7.19
N GLU A 252 -20.44 6.80 7.29
CA GLU A 252 -21.84 6.48 6.94
C GLU A 252 -22.01 6.08 5.47
N ASN A 253 -21.18 6.63 4.58
CA ASN A 253 -21.16 6.26 3.17
C ASN A 253 -20.37 4.96 2.89
N GLY A 254 -19.94 4.23 3.94
CA GLY A 254 -19.21 2.97 3.82
C GLY A 254 -17.77 3.13 3.33
N LEU A 255 -17.18 4.33 3.49
CA LEU A 255 -15.79 4.60 3.13
C LEU A 255 -14.88 4.21 4.30
N VAL A 256 -13.83 3.45 3.99
CA VAL A 256 -12.88 2.96 5.00
C VAL A 256 -11.85 4.05 5.30
N PRO A 257 -11.82 4.62 6.51
CA PRO A 257 -10.80 5.58 6.87
C PRO A 257 -9.46 4.88 7.01
N ILE A 258 -8.44 5.52 6.47
CA ILE A 258 -7.04 5.18 6.69
C ILE A 258 -6.41 6.42 7.30
N LEU A 259 -5.79 6.27 8.46
CA LEU A 259 -5.14 7.37 9.18
C LEU A 259 -3.67 7.03 9.38
N GLY A 260 -2.77 7.93 9.00
CA GLY A 260 -1.34 7.70 9.18
C GLY A 260 -0.45 8.88 8.79
N ARG A 261 0.83 8.76 9.09
CA ARG A 261 1.86 9.65 8.58
C ARG A 261 2.74 8.87 7.62
N LEU A 262 2.76 9.31 6.37
CA LEU A 262 3.66 8.82 5.32
C LEU A 262 4.40 9.99 4.70
N THR A 263 5.72 9.92 4.71
CA THR A 263 6.63 10.93 4.16
C THR A 263 6.35 11.10 2.67
N MET A 264 6.20 9.99 1.96
CA MET A 264 5.91 9.98 0.53
C MET A 264 4.57 10.65 0.17
N GLU A 265 3.59 10.59 1.07
CA GLU A 265 2.30 11.26 0.83
C GLU A 265 2.45 12.79 0.99
N ALA A 266 3.18 13.25 2.00
CA ALA A 266 3.52 14.67 2.16
C ALA A 266 4.25 15.20 0.92
N GLU A 267 5.27 14.48 0.44
CA GLU A 267 6.00 14.81 -0.78
C GLU A 267 5.08 14.85 -2.01
N GLY A 268 4.14 13.91 -2.12
CA GLY A 268 3.14 13.88 -3.19
C GLY A 268 2.24 15.11 -3.22
N TYR A 269 2.07 15.79 -2.09
CA TYR A 269 1.36 17.06 -1.97
C TYR A 269 2.28 18.29 -2.06
N ASP A 270 3.56 18.10 -2.41
CA ASP A 270 4.60 19.14 -2.40
C ASP A 270 4.75 19.82 -1.03
N VAL A 271 4.54 19.03 0.03
CA VAL A 271 4.72 19.43 1.42
C VAL A 271 6.06 18.88 1.90
N GLN A 272 6.90 19.75 2.47
CA GLN A 272 8.08 19.28 3.18
C GLN A 272 7.62 18.57 4.46
N ASP A 273 7.94 17.28 4.58
CA ASP A 273 7.67 16.54 5.80
C ASP A 273 8.57 17.05 6.92
N THR A 274 7.95 17.67 7.92
CA THR A 274 8.59 18.16 9.14
C THR A 274 8.00 17.50 10.37
N GLU A 275 7.49 16.27 10.26
CA GLU A 275 6.78 15.55 11.34
C GLU A 275 5.46 16.22 11.77
N HIS A 276 4.96 17.19 11.00
CA HIS A 276 3.71 17.91 11.26
C HIS A 276 2.64 17.69 10.18
N PHE A 277 2.66 16.51 9.55
CA PHE A 277 1.73 16.12 8.49
C PHE A 277 1.07 14.77 8.81
N LEU A 278 -0.18 14.83 9.26
CA LEU A 278 -1.04 13.66 9.44
C LEU A 278 -2.01 13.59 8.26
N SER A 279 -2.03 12.48 7.54
CA SER A 279 -2.92 12.28 6.41
C SER A 279 -3.99 11.25 6.69
N CYS A 280 -5.14 11.47 6.06
CA CYS A 280 -6.27 10.58 6.10
C CYS A 280 -6.89 10.42 4.71
N CYS A 281 -7.13 9.17 4.32
CA CYS A 281 -7.91 8.83 3.14
C CYS A 281 -9.22 8.15 3.56
N PHE A 282 -10.32 8.44 2.85
CA PHE A 282 -11.59 7.73 3.02
C PHE A 282 -11.84 6.84 1.80
N CYS A 283 -11.38 5.59 1.89
CA CYS A 283 -11.22 4.70 0.75
C CYS A 283 -12.52 3.97 0.39
N CYS A 284 -12.95 4.16 -0.85
CA CYS A 284 -14.01 3.37 -1.48
C CYS A 284 -13.47 2.02 -1.98
N ALA A 285 -14.36 1.03 -2.16
CA ALA A 285 -13.98 -0.25 -2.73
C ALA A 285 -13.66 -0.17 -4.24
N CYS A 286 -14.34 0.72 -4.96
CA CYS A 286 -14.26 0.79 -6.42
C CYS A 286 -12.98 1.45 -6.96
N CYS A 287 -12.50 2.55 -6.36
CA CYS A 287 -11.46 3.39 -6.97
C CYS A 287 -10.14 3.45 -6.19
N CYS A 288 -10.09 2.99 -4.94
CA CYS A 288 -8.96 3.24 -4.05
C CYS A 288 -7.64 2.62 -4.56
N ILE A 289 -6.60 3.45 -4.71
CA ILE A 289 -5.26 2.99 -5.04
C ILE A 289 -4.64 2.14 -3.92
N ASN A 290 -4.87 2.48 -2.65
CA ASN A 290 -4.35 1.71 -1.51
C ASN A 290 -4.93 0.29 -1.48
N GLY A 291 -6.19 0.11 -1.88
CA GLY A 291 -6.79 -1.21 -2.08
C GLY A 291 -6.09 -2.00 -3.18
N LYS A 292 -5.82 -1.36 -4.34
CA LYS A 292 -5.07 -1.97 -5.44
C LYS A 292 -3.63 -2.31 -5.04
N VAL A 293 -2.96 -1.47 -4.27
CA VAL A 293 -1.62 -1.74 -3.73
C VAL A 293 -1.68 -2.93 -2.78
N ALA A 294 -2.48 -2.82 -1.71
CA ALA A 294 -2.54 -3.81 -0.63
C ALA A 294 -2.97 -5.22 -1.10
N SER A 295 -3.81 -5.32 -2.13
CA SER A 295 -4.19 -6.62 -2.72
C SER A 295 -3.14 -7.24 -3.65
N ASN A 296 -2.14 -6.47 -4.09
CA ASN A 296 -1.15 -6.92 -5.06
C ASN A 296 0.28 -7.02 -4.52
N VAL A 297 0.60 -6.39 -3.39
CA VAL A 297 1.90 -6.55 -2.73
C VAL A 297 2.04 -7.92 -2.04
N SER A 298 3.27 -8.28 -1.68
CA SER A 298 3.54 -9.47 -0.88
C SER A 298 2.88 -9.42 0.49
N VAL A 299 2.35 -10.56 0.94
CA VAL A 299 1.83 -10.70 2.31
C VAL A 299 2.93 -10.60 3.38
N GLY A 300 4.20 -10.77 2.99
CA GLY A 300 5.35 -10.59 3.86
C GLY A 300 5.84 -9.16 3.96
N ILE A 301 5.22 -8.22 3.25
CA ILE A 301 5.52 -6.80 3.37
C ILE A 301 4.45 -6.17 4.25
N THR A 302 4.89 -5.71 5.41
CA THR A 302 4.11 -4.77 6.18
C THR A 302 4.00 -3.49 5.37
N THR A 303 2.84 -3.24 4.76
CA THR A 303 2.64 -1.98 4.05
C THR A 303 2.66 -0.83 5.04
N PHE A 304 2.78 0.38 4.50
CA PHE A 304 2.57 1.64 5.22
C PHE A 304 1.32 1.66 6.10
N TYR A 305 0.27 0.95 5.66
CA TYR A 305 -1.00 0.85 6.35
C TYR A 305 -1.23 -0.56 6.88
N GLN A 306 -1.53 -0.68 8.16
CA GLN A 306 -1.63 -1.96 8.85
C GLN A 306 -3.04 -2.18 9.41
N ARG A 307 -3.33 -3.43 9.77
CA ARG A 307 -4.48 -3.72 10.66
C ARG A 307 -4.21 -3.09 12.02
N MET A 308 -5.17 -2.33 12.54
CA MET A 308 -5.10 -1.82 13.91
C MET A 308 -4.97 -2.98 14.91
N GLU A 309 -4.07 -2.83 15.89
CA GLU A 309 -3.87 -3.84 16.92
C GLU A 309 -5.16 -4.06 17.73
N GLY A 310 -5.42 -5.30 18.14
CA GLY A 310 -6.64 -5.67 18.86
C GLY A 310 -7.86 -5.89 17.98
N ILE A 311 -7.82 -5.58 16.67
CA ILE A 311 -8.93 -5.91 15.76
C ILE A 311 -8.91 -7.39 15.41
N LYS A 312 -10.04 -8.06 15.66
CA LYS A 312 -10.31 -9.45 15.33
C LYS A 312 -11.48 -9.53 14.36
N VAL A 313 -11.33 -10.34 13.30
CA VAL A 313 -12.39 -10.63 12.33
C VAL A 313 -12.59 -12.14 12.32
N GLU A 314 -13.84 -12.58 12.49
CA GLU A 314 -14.21 -13.99 12.61
C GLU A 314 -15.40 -14.32 11.72
N VAL A 315 -15.48 -15.59 11.29
CA VAL A 315 -16.61 -16.15 10.56
C VAL A 315 -17.22 -17.25 11.44
N ASP A 316 -18.51 -17.15 11.70
CA ASP A 316 -19.34 -18.22 12.25
C ASP A 316 -19.67 -19.23 11.13
N GLU A 317 -19.08 -20.42 11.21
CA GLU A 317 -19.25 -21.45 10.19
C GLU A 317 -20.69 -22.01 10.15
N ASP A 318 -21.45 -21.93 11.24
CA ASP A 318 -22.83 -22.43 11.31
C ASP A 318 -23.80 -21.49 10.59
N LEU A 319 -23.56 -20.18 10.70
CA LEU A 319 -24.35 -19.14 10.01
C LEU A 319 -23.91 -18.90 8.55
N CYS A 320 -22.66 -19.23 8.22
CA CYS A 320 -22.12 -18.96 6.90
C CYS A 320 -22.82 -19.81 5.82
N THR A 321 -23.40 -19.16 4.81
CA THR A 321 -24.09 -19.85 3.70
C THR A 321 -23.18 -20.15 2.52
N GLY A 322 -21.93 -19.65 2.52
CA GLY A 322 -21.02 -19.78 1.40
C GLY A 322 -21.39 -18.95 0.16
N CYS A 323 -22.15 -17.85 0.34
CA CYS A 323 -22.63 -17.00 -0.76
C CYS A 323 -21.56 -16.11 -1.43
N GLU A 324 -20.35 -16.04 -0.88
CA GLU A 324 -19.20 -15.30 -1.43
C GLU A 324 -19.32 -13.75 -1.47
N ASP A 325 -20.42 -13.13 -1.03
CA ASP A 325 -20.57 -11.65 -0.98
C ASP A 325 -19.41 -10.94 -0.25
N CYS A 326 -18.89 -11.56 0.81
CA CYS A 326 -17.73 -11.04 1.55
C CYS A 326 -16.41 -11.08 0.78
N MET A 327 -16.28 -11.95 -0.23
CA MET A 327 -15.14 -12.01 -1.14
C MET A 327 -15.16 -10.80 -2.08
N GLU A 328 -16.32 -10.53 -2.69
CA GLU A 328 -16.52 -9.39 -3.59
C GLU A 328 -16.30 -8.06 -2.87
N ALA A 329 -16.75 -7.94 -1.62
CA ALA A 329 -16.56 -6.75 -0.81
C ALA A 329 -15.10 -6.52 -0.36
N CYS A 330 -14.26 -7.56 -0.33
CA CYS A 330 -12.92 -7.49 0.23
C CYS A 330 -11.86 -7.08 -0.81
N ILE A 331 -11.64 -5.77 -0.94
CA ILE A 331 -10.62 -5.21 -1.84
C ILE A 331 -9.16 -5.53 -1.46
N PHE A 332 -8.94 -6.17 -0.32
CA PHE A 332 -7.63 -6.57 0.19
C PHE A 332 -7.33 -8.06 -0.03
N LYS A 333 -8.27 -8.83 -0.61
CA LYS A 333 -8.18 -10.30 -0.70
C LYS A 333 -7.96 -10.95 0.69
N GLY A 334 -8.60 -10.39 1.71
CA GLY A 334 -8.54 -10.84 3.11
C GLY A 334 -9.55 -11.91 3.48
N MET A 335 -10.42 -12.30 2.53
CA MET A 335 -11.40 -13.36 2.68
C MET A 335 -11.08 -14.45 1.64
N GLU A 336 -11.28 -15.72 2.00
CA GLU A 336 -11.12 -16.88 1.12
C GLU A 336 -12.18 -17.95 1.38
N MET A 337 -12.45 -18.83 0.40
CA MET A 337 -13.31 -19.99 0.58
C MET A 337 -12.50 -21.22 0.96
N VAL A 338 -12.90 -21.92 2.03
CA VAL A 338 -12.32 -23.19 2.47
C VAL A 338 -13.44 -24.21 2.58
N GLY A 339 -13.55 -25.07 1.58
CA GLY A 339 -14.75 -25.87 1.36
C GLY A 339 -15.92 -24.96 1.00
N ASP A 340 -17.07 -25.16 1.63
CA ASP A 340 -18.29 -24.37 1.37
C ASP A 340 -18.44 -23.17 2.32
N LYS A 341 -17.37 -22.78 3.02
CA LYS A 341 -17.40 -21.74 4.06
C LYS A 341 -16.34 -20.67 3.81
N ALA A 342 -16.71 -19.43 4.11
CA ALA A 342 -15.77 -18.32 4.11
C ALA A 342 -14.81 -18.45 5.31
N LYS A 343 -13.55 -18.08 5.10
CA LYS A 343 -12.52 -17.91 6.13
C LYS A 343 -11.79 -16.60 5.94
N VAL A 344 -11.26 -16.08 7.05
CA VAL A 344 -10.45 -14.86 7.04
C VAL A 344 -8.99 -15.24 6.80
N ASN A 345 -8.40 -14.73 5.72
CA ASN A 345 -6.97 -14.79 5.51
C ASN A 345 -6.28 -13.77 6.43
N GLN A 346 -5.76 -14.25 7.56
CA GLN A 346 -5.16 -13.40 8.59
C GLN A 346 -3.91 -12.65 8.12
N LYS A 347 -3.25 -13.12 7.06
CA LYS A 347 -2.08 -12.45 6.46
C LYS A 347 -2.48 -11.25 5.58
N ARG A 348 -3.73 -11.22 5.09
CA ARG A 348 -4.24 -10.17 4.19
C ARG A 348 -5.33 -9.28 4.81
N CYS A 349 -6.01 -9.75 5.84
CA CYS A 349 -7.09 -9.02 6.46
C CYS A 349 -6.57 -7.76 7.19
N LEU A 350 -6.98 -6.59 6.71
CA LEU A 350 -6.65 -5.29 7.30
C LEU A 350 -7.68 -4.81 8.36
N GLY A 351 -8.71 -5.61 8.64
CA GLY A 351 -9.69 -5.30 9.69
C GLY A 351 -10.58 -4.09 9.38
N CYS A 352 -10.95 -3.86 8.11
CA CYS A 352 -11.73 -2.70 7.72
C CYS A 352 -13.25 -2.81 7.98
N GLY A 353 -13.78 -4.00 8.22
CA GLY A 353 -15.21 -4.24 8.51
C GLY A 353 -16.15 -4.30 7.29
N ARG A 354 -15.66 -4.16 6.04
CA ARG A 354 -16.53 -4.26 4.84
C ARG A 354 -17.25 -5.61 4.72
N CYS A 355 -16.56 -6.70 5.05
CA CYS A 355 -17.12 -8.05 4.94
C CYS A 355 -18.26 -8.32 5.93
N GLU A 356 -18.24 -7.67 7.10
CA GLU A 356 -19.34 -7.76 8.06
C GLU A 356 -20.62 -7.15 7.47
N ILE A 357 -20.53 -5.94 6.90
CA ILE A 357 -21.66 -5.25 6.27
C ILE A 357 -22.24 -6.05 5.10
N SER A 358 -21.38 -6.65 4.30
CA SER A 358 -21.79 -7.35 3.09
C SER A 358 -22.31 -8.76 3.36
N CYS A 359 -22.28 -9.27 4.60
CA CYS A 359 -22.68 -10.63 4.90
C CYS A 359 -24.19 -10.72 5.16
N PRO A 360 -25.00 -11.27 4.23
CA PRO A 360 -26.46 -11.30 4.40
C PRO A 360 -26.92 -12.27 5.49
N SER A 361 -26.07 -13.22 5.89
CA SER A 361 -26.37 -14.17 6.97
C SER A 361 -25.79 -13.77 8.31
N GLU A 362 -25.21 -12.56 8.41
CA GLU A 362 -24.59 -12.03 9.65
C GLU A 362 -23.54 -12.99 10.26
N ALA A 363 -22.91 -13.81 9.41
CA ALA A 363 -21.94 -14.81 9.84
C ALA A 363 -20.54 -14.21 10.13
N ILE A 364 -20.32 -12.94 9.85
CA ILE A 364 -19.01 -12.29 10.01
C ILE A 364 -19.12 -11.26 11.13
N SER A 365 -18.15 -11.26 12.05
CA SER A 365 -18.06 -10.27 13.10
C SER A 365 -16.70 -9.61 13.14
N ILE A 366 -16.68 -8.30 13.40
CA ILE A 366 -15.48 -7.55 13.75
C ILE A 366 -15.56 -7.07 15.19
N THR A 367 -14.47 -7.25 15.94
CA THR A 367 -14.37 -6.85 17.34
C THR A 367 -13.02 -6.23 17.66
N ILE A 368 -13.00 -5.35 18.65
CA ILE A 368 -11.77 -4.93 19.33
C ILE A 368 -11.65 -5.73 20.63
N THR A 369 -10.53 -6.44 20.79
CA THR A 369 -10.33 -7.36 21.93
C THR A 369 -10.11 -6.62 23.25
N ASP A 370 -9.50 -5.44 23.21
CA ASP A 370 -9.32 -4.54 24.35
C ASP A 370 -9.39 -3.07 23.86
N PRO A 371 -10.33 -2.26 24.39
CA PRO A 371 -10.41 -0.84 24.06
C PRO A 371 -9.11 -0.04 24.28
N SER A 372 -8.20 -0.50 25.14
CA SER A 372 -6.89 0.13 25.37
C SER A 372 -6.01 0.19 24.11
N PHE A 373 -6.29 -0.64 23.09
CA PHE A 373 -5.62 -0.56 21.80
C PHE A 373 -5.94 0.73 21.03
N VAL A 374 -7.07 1.38 21.31
CA VAL A 374 -7.39 2.72 20.78
C VAL A 374 -6.34 3.72 21.27
N ASP A 375 -6.11 3.76 22.58
CA ASP A 375 -5.11 4.66 23.18
C ASP A 375 -3.69 4.32 22.73
N LYS A 376 -3.39 3.03 22.55
CA LYS A 376 -2.10 2.57 22.02
C LYS A 376 -1.86 3.05 20.59
N MET A 377 -2.87 2.97 19.72
CA MET A 377 -2.79 3.50 18.36
C MET A 377 -2.59 5.01 18.36
N ILE A 378 -3.35 5.75 19.17
CA ILE A 378 -3.21 7.20 19.31
C ILE A 378 -1.77 7.56 19.70
N LYS A 379 -1.24 6.92 20.77
CA LYS A 379 0.15 7.14 21.21
C LYS A 379 1.18 6.82 20.14
N LYS A 380 0.95 5.77 19.34
CA LYS A 380 1.86 5.40 18.25
C LYS A 380 1.89 6.46 17.15
N LEU A 381 0.74 7.03 16.80
CA LEU A 381 0.66 8.15 15.86
C LEU A 381 1.29 9.42 16.46
N GLU A 382 0.98 9.77 17.70
CA GLU A 382 1.57 10.95 18.39
C GLU A 382 3.10 10.88 18.50
N ALA A 383 3.68 9.67 18.55
CA ALA A 383 5.13 9.49 18.54
C ALA A 383 5.78 9.79 17.18
N GLN A 384 4.97 9.92 16.12
CA GLN A 384 5.45 10.14 14.75
C GLN A 384 4.97 11.46 14.15
N VAL A 385 3.88 12.02 14.66
CA VAL A 385 3.30 13.26 14.12
C VAL A 385 2.82 14.20 15.22
N ASP A 386 3.10 15.48 15.04
CA ASP A 386 2.53 16.56 15.83
C ASP A 386 1.60 17.41 14.95
N VAL A 387 0.31 17.36 15.27
CA VAL A 387 -0.73 18.10 14.53
C VAL A 387 -0.94 19.53 15.06
N THR A 388 -0.26 19.94 16.13
CA THR A 388 -0.51 21.22 16.81
C THR A 388 0.10 22.44 16.15
#